data_AF-A0A1N7JNQ2-F1
#
_entry.id   AF-A0A1N7JNQ2-F1
#
_cell.length_a   1.000
_cell.length_b   1.000
_cell.length_c   1.000
_cell.angle_alpha   90.00
_cell.angle_beta   90.00
_cell.angle_gamma   90.00
#
_symmetry.space_group_name_H-M   'P 1'
#
loop_
_entity.id
_entity.type
_entity.pdbx_description
1 polymer ?
#
loop_
_entity_poly.entity_id
_entity_poly.type
_entity_poly.pdbx_seq_one_letter_code
_entity_poly.pdbx_strand_id
1 'polypeptide(L)'
;MDKVEIALTKLELLTEEIVACLRNADVSSLLVLMSRQCTLMEQLAKQQVGSEHHERLRHIADLVGLQQRLIEQGLHLSTAFLNRLYQYVRFSEWA
;
A
#
# COMPACT_ATOMS: atom_id res chain seq x y z
N MET A 1 -10.59 7.43 -25.73
CA MET A 1 -9.93 7.60 -24.43
C MET A 1 -8.51 7.10 -24.55
N ASP A 2 -7.55 7.91 -24.10
CA ASP A 2 -6.14 7.54 -24.06
C ASP A 2 -5.90 6.36 -23.10
N LYS A 3 -5.06 5.41 -23.50
CA LYS A 3 -4.71 4.25 -22.66
C LYS A 3 -3.95 4.67 -21.41
N VAL A 4 -3.12 5.71 -21.51
CA VAL A 4 -2.38 6.29 -20.38
C VAL A 4 -3.37 6.87 -19.36
N GLU A 5 -4.33 7.66 -19.84
CA GLU A 5 -5.36 8.29 -19.02
C GLU A 5 -6.22 7.29 -18.24
N ILE A 6 -6.62 6.20 -18.91
CA ILE A 6 -7.37 5.10 -18.25
C ILE A 6 -6.50 4.42 -17.18
N ALA A 7 -5.22 4.17 -17.47
CA ALA A 7 -4.33 3.51 -16.55
C ALA A 7 -4.00 4.39 -15.32
N LEU A 8 -3.79 5.69 -15.52
CA LEU A 8 -3.58 6.66 -14.43
C LEU A 8 -4.80 6.77 -13.53
N THR A 9 -5.99 6.93 -14.11
CA THR A 9 -7.24 7.01 -13.34
C THR A 9 -7.47 5.73 -12.52
N LYS A 10 -7.18 4.56 -13.09
CA LYS A 10 -7.25 3.29 -12.36
C LYS A 10 -6.22 3.22 -11.23
N LEU A 11 -5.01 3.72 -11.46
CA LEU A 11 -3.95 3.70 -10.47
C LEU A 11 -4.28 4.63 -9.29
N GLU A 12 -4.84 5.82 -9.54
CA GLU A 12 -5.31 6.74 -8.50
C GLU A 12 -6.37 6.11 -7.61
N LEU A 13 -7.46 5.62 -8.21
CA LEU A 13 -8.56 4.98 -7.48
C LEU A 13 -8.06 3.81 -6.64
N LEU A 14 -7.20 2.96 -7.21
CA LEU A 14 -6.65 1.80 -6.51
C LEU A 14 -5.73 2.22 -5.36
N THR A 15 -4.95 3.29 -5.55
CA THR A 15 -4.04 3.81 -4.53
C THR A 15 -4.83 4.40 -3.35
N GLU A 16 -5.91 5.12 -3.63
CA GLU A 16 -6.84 5.62 -2.61
C GLU A 16 -7.55 4.49 -1.86
N GLU A 17 -8.01 3.46 -2.58
CA GLU A 17 -8.65 2.27 -2.00
C GLU A 17 -7.71 1.54 -1.03
N ILE A 18 -6.45 1.32 -1.42
CA ILE A 18 -5.42 0.72 -0.55
C ILE A 18 -5.20 1.58 0.70
N VAL A 19 -5.13 2.91 0.58
CA VAL A 19 -4.99 3.81 1.74
C VAL A 19 -6.19 3.70 2.66
N ALA A 20 -7.40 3.61 2.12
CA ALA A 20 -8.62 3.42 2.90
C ALA A 20 -8.61 2.09 3.66
N CYS A 21 -8.25 0.99 2.99
CA CYS A 21 -8.09 -0.32 3.63
C CYS A 21 -7.08 -0.28 4.78
N LEU A 22 -5.90 0.31 4.55
CA LEU A 22 -4.85 0.44 5.57
C LEU A 22 -5.31 1.26 6.78
N ARG A 23 -6.00 2.39 6.56
CA ARG A 23 -6.54 3.23 7.63
C ARG A 23 -7.60 2.52 8.47
N ASN A 24 -8.39 1.66 7.84
CA ASN A 24 -9.44 0.88 8.49
C ASN A 24 -8.93 -0.45 9.06
N ALA A 25 -7.62 -0.73 8.95
CA ALA A 25 -7.02 -2.02 9.29
C ALA A 25 -7.68 -3.22 8.57
N ASP A 26 -8.32 -2.99 7.41
CA ASP A 26 -8.87 -4.05 6.58
C ASP A 26 -7.76 -4.61 5.67
N VAL A 27 -7.28 -5.79 6.03
CA VAL A 27 -6.21 -6.48 5.30
C VAL A 27 -6.72 -7.57 4.35
N SER A 28 -8.04 -7.80 4.31
CA SER A 28 -8.66 -8.95 3.62
C SER A 28 -8.33 -9.01 2.13
N SER A 29 -8.32 -7.84 1.47
CA SER A 29 -8.08 -7.70 0.03
C SER A 29 -6.78 -6.96 -0.31
N LEU A 30 -6.01 -6.55 0.71
CA LEU A 30 -4.90 -5.61 0.55
C LEU A 30 -3.81 -6.13 -0.40
N LEU A 31 -3.43 -7.41 -0.28
CA LEU A 31 -2.45 -8.04 -1.16
C LEU A 31 -2.90 -8.05 -2.63
N VAL A 32 -4.18 -8.31 -2.88
CA VAL A 32 -4.74 -8.32 -4.23
C VAL A 32 -4.73 -6.91 -4.82
N LEU A 33 -5.13 -5.91 -4.03
CA LEU A 33 -5.11 -4.51 -4.46
C LEU A 33 -3.69 -4.02 -4.76
N MET A 34 -2.74 -4.28 -3.88
CA MET A 34 -1.33 -3.89 -4.09
C MET A 34 -0.70 -4.60 -5.30
N SER A 35 -1.01 -5.88 -5.53
CA SER A 35 -0.55 -6.60 -6.73
C SER A 35 -1.08 -5.98 -8.03
N ARG A 36 -2.36 -5.57 -8.03
CA ARG A 36 -2.96 -4.82 -9.14
C ARG A 36 -2.30 -3.45 -9.33
N GLN A 37 -1.92 -2.78 -8.25
CA GLN A 37 -1.23 -1.49 -8.27
C GLN A 37 0.14 -1.62 -8.94
N CYS A 38 0.93 -2.63 -8.55
CA CYS A 38 2.21 -2.95 -9.19
C CYS A 38 2.03 -3.24 -10.69
N THR A 39 1.03 -4.03 -11.05
CA THR A 39 0.74 -4.36 -12.46
C THR A 39 0.43 -3.11 -13.28
N LEU A 40 -0.35 -2.17 -12.74
CA LEU A 40 -0.66 -0.90 -13.40
C LEU A 40 0.57 0.00 -13.54
N MET A 41 1.42 0.05 -12.51
CA MET A 41 2.69 0.79 -12.56
C MET A 41 3.63 0.22 -13.63
N GLU A 42 3.76 -1.10 -13.74
CA GLU A 42 4.54 -1.76 -14.79
C GLU A 42 4.00 -1.48 -16.20
N GLN A 43 2.67 -1.40 -16.34
CA GLN A 43 2.04 -1.05 -17.62
C GLN A 43 2.30 0.40 -18.00
N LEU A 44 2.22 1.33 -17.04
CA LEU A 44 2.52 2.75 -17.25
C LEU A 44 4.00 2.99 -17.54
N ALA A 45 4.91 2.25 -16.89
CA ALA A 45 6.35 2.33 -17.15
C ALA A 45 6.75 1.95 -18.58
N LYS A 46 5.93 1.15 -19.26
CA LYS A 46 6.12 0.76 -20.68
C LYS A 46 5.54 1.78 -21.65
N GLN A 47 4.81 2.78 -21.16
CA GLN A 47 4.17 3.81 -21.96
C GLN A 47 4.93 5.14 -21.84
N GLN A 48 4.94 5.93 -22.91
CA GLN A 48 5.47 7.28 -22.84
C GLN A 48 4.42 8.17 -22.19
N VAL A 49 4.55 8.37 -20.88
CA VAL A 49 3.67 9.27 -20.12
C VAL A 49 4.13 10.70 -20.33
N GLY A 50 3.23 11.55 -20.85
CA GLY A 50 3.53 12.96 -21.08
C GLY A 50 3.65 13.77 -19.79
N SER A 51 4.32 14.93 -19.88
CA SER A 51 4.57 15.81 -18.74
C SER A 51 3.31 16.37 -18.08
N GLU A 52 2.20 16.41 -18.81
CA GLU A 52 0.88 16.80 -18.34
C GLU A 52 0.36 15.92 -17.19
N HIS A 53 0.91 14.71 -17.02
CA HIS A 53 0.53 13.79 -15.96
C HIS A 53 1.48 13.80 -14.76
N HIS A 54 2.52 14.65 -14.74
CA HIS A 54 3.51 14.66 -13.66
C HIS A 54 2.91 14.96 -12.28
N GLU A 55 1.95 15.88 -12.18
CA GLU A 55 1.33 16.20 -10.89
C GLU A 55 0.52 15.02 -10.34
N ARG A 56 -0.20 14.32 -11.21
CA ARG A 56 -0.94 13.10 -10.86
C ARG A 56 -0.01 12.00 -10.39
N LEU A 57 1.08 11.75 -11.13
CA LEU A 57 2.10 10.78 -10.73
C LEU A 57 2.76 11.14 -9.40
N ARG A 58 3.01 12.43 -9.14
CA ARG A 58 3.52 12.90 -7.85
C ARG A 58 2.52 12.62 -6.73
N HIS A 59 1.25 12.92 -6.94
CA HIS A 59 0.20 12.64 -5.97
C HIS A 59 0.09 11.13 -5.65
N ILE A 60 0.12 10.28 -6.67
CA ILE A 60 0.14 8.82 -6.52
C ILE A 60 1.37 8.40 -5.70
N ALA A 61 2.55 8.95 -5.98
CA ALA A 61 3.77 8.64 -5.24
C ALA A 61 3.67 9.06 -3.75
N ASP A 62 3.07 10.21 -3.45
CA ASP A 62 2.84 10.66 -2.07
C ASP A 62 1.90 9.71 -1.32
N LEU A 63 0.85 9.22 -1.98
CA LEU A 63 -0.07 8.24 -1.41
C LEU A 63 0.61 6.87 -1.21
N VAL A 64 1.43 6.41 -2.15
CA VAL A 64 2.23 5.18 -1.98
C VAL A 64 3.19 5.32 -0.79
N GLY A 65 3.83 6.48 -0.63
CA GLY A 65 4.65 6.77 0.55
C GLY A 65 3.84 6.78 1.87
N LEU A 66 2.57 7.19 1.83
CA LEU A 66 1.66 7.03 2.97
C LEU A 66 1.32 5.55 3.23
N GLN A 67 1.05 4.75 2.20
CA GLN A 67 0.77 3.32 2.34
C GLN A 67 1.94 2.60 3.04
N GLN A 68 3.18 2.87 2.60
CA GLN A 68 4.37 2.31 3.23
C GLN A 68 4.45 2.65 4.72
N ARG A 69 4.29 3.93 5.09
CA ARG A 69 4.33 4.36 6.50
C ARG A 69 3.26 3.69 7.36
N LEU A 70 2.06 3.49 6.83
CA LEU A 70 0.98 2.80 7.54
C LEU A 70 1.32 1.31 7.77
N ILE A 71 1.91 0.65 6.76
CA ILE A 71 2.38 -0.74 6.89
C ILE A 71 3.49 -0.85 7.94
N GLU A 72 4.48 0.05 7.89
CA GLU A 72 5.58 0.10 8.86
C GLU A 72 5.07 0.31 10.30
N GLN A 73 4.07 1.20 10.48
CA GLN A 73 3.42 1.40 11.78
C GLN A 73 2.72 0.13 12.26
N GLY A 74 1.96 -0.55 11.38
CA GLY A 74 1.31 -1.82 11.70
C GLY A 74 2.31 -2.90 12.12
N LEU A 75 3.40 -3.05 11.37
CA LEU A 75 4.48 -3.99 11.70
C LEU A 75 5.12 -3.65 13.05
N HIS A 76 5.45 -2.38 13.30
CA HIS A 76 6.03 -1.95 14.56
C HIS A 76 5.12 -2.26 15.75
N LEU A 77 3.81 -2.00 15.62
CA LEU A 77 2.81 -2.33 16.63
C LEU A 77 2.72 -3.85 16.88
N SER A 78 2.64 -4.67 15.82
CA SER A 78 2.61 -6.12 15.95
C SER A 78 3.87 -6.67 16.62
N THR A 79 5.06 -6.20 16.23
CA THR A 79 6.32 -6.59 16.86
C THR A 79 6.38 -6.17 18.32
N ALA A 80 6.00 -4.93 18.65
CA ALA A 80 5.97 -4.46 20.04
C ALA A 80 5.00 -5.27 20.91
N PHE A 81 3.82 -5.62 20.36
CA PHE A 81 2.85 -6.46 21.04
C PHE A 81 3.39 -7.87 21.32
N LEU A 82 3.94 -8.54 20.30
CA LEU A 82 4.54 -9.86 20.46
C LEU A 82 5.70 -9.84 21.46
N ASN A 83 6.60 -8.85 21.37
CA ASN A 83 7.70 -8.71 22.32
C ASN A 83 7.21 -8.58 23.76
N ARG A 84 6.16 -7.79 24.01
CA ARG A 84 5.55 -7.69 25.35
C ARG A 84 4.91 -9.00 25.78
N LEU A 85 4.20 -9.69 24.88
CA LEU A 85 3.57 -10.97 25.18
C LEU A 85 4.63 -12.02 25.56
N TYR A 86 5.74 -12.11 24.83
CA TYR A 86 6.85 -13.00 25.17
C TYR A 86 7.65 -12.57 26.41
N GLN A 87 7.67 -11.28 26.76
CA GLN A 87 8.31 -10.79 28.00
C GLN A 87 7.45 -11.05 29.24
N TYR A 88 6.12 -10.90 29.14
CA TYR A 88 5.19 -11.11 30.25
C TYR A 88 4.82 -12.58 30.43
N VAL A 89 4.70 -13.34 29.33
CA VAL A 89 4.43 -14.76 29.35
C VAL A 89 5.77 -15.48 29.26
N ARG A 90 6.29 -15.93 30.41
CA ARG A 90 7.28 -17.02 30.45
C ARG A 90 6.63 -18.27 29.84
N PHE A 91 6.57 -18.35 28.51
CA PHE A 91 6.11 -19.54 27.79
C PHE A 91 6.97 -20.79 28.11
N SER A 92 8.08 -20.63 28.83
CA SER A 92 8.86 -21.71 29.41
C SER A 92 8.12 -22.53 30.49
N GLU A 93 6.94 -22.10 30.95
CA GLU A 93 6.17 -22.81 31.99
C GLU A 93 4.91 -23.51 31.44
N TRP A 94 4.65 -23.46 30.13
CA TRP A 94 3.51 -24.11 29.47
C TRP A 94 3.89 -25.30 28.57
N ALA A 95 5.19 -25.65 28.52
CA ALA A 95 5.73 -26.85 27.88
C ALA A 95 6.13 -27.87 28.94
#